data_AF-X1DNR3-F1
#
_entry.id   AF-X1DNR3-F1
#
_cell.length_a   1.000
_cell.length_b   1.000
_cell.length_c   1.000
_cell.angle_alpha   90.00
_cell.angle_beta   90.00
_cell.angle_gamma   90.00
#
_symmetry.space_group_name_H-M   'P 1'
#
loop_
_entity.id
_entity.type
_entity.pdbx_description
1 polymer ?
#
loop_
_entity_poly.entity_id
_entity_poly.type
_entity_poly.pdbx_seq_one_letter_code
_entity_poly.pdbx_strand_id
1 'polypeptide(L)'
;MPPGTSCPVITAIKDTDFVILVTEPTPFGLNDLSLAVEVVRKLKIPFGVIINRSDLGNKKTDEYCTGEHIPILMRIPFSKKIAGIYSRGDSIVEALPEYREKFQRLFTKIKKVKIR
;
A
#
# COMPACT_ATOMS: atom_id res chain seq x y z
N MET A 1 -7.11 1.45 9.29
CA MET A 1 -8.53 1.41 9.69
C MET A 1 -8.72 0.20 10.59
N PRO A 2 -9.45 0.32 11.72
CA PRO A 2 -9.75 -0.82 12.57
C PRO A 2 -10.76 -1.76 11.88
N PRO A 3 -10.73 -3.08 12.12
CA PRO A 3 -11.73 -4.01 11.61
C PRO A 3 -13.08 -3.82 12.35
N GLY A 4 -14.20 -3.63 11.61
CA GLY A 4 -15.54 -3.41 12.19
C GLY A 4 -16.69 -3.26 11.16
N THR A 5 -17.91 -3.62 11.56
CA THR A 5 -19.10 -4.07 10.78
C THR A 5 -19.96 -2.99 10.08
N SER A 6 -19.39 -1.88 9.62
CA SER A 6 -20.15 -0.91 8.80
C SER A 6 -19.22 -0.31 7.77
N CYS A 7 -19.07 -0.97 6.61
CA CYS A 7 -18.04 -0.77 5.58
C CYS A 7 -17.36 0.63 5.62
N PRO A 8 -16.39 0.86 6.53
CA PRO A 8 -15.82 2.18 6.77
C PRO A 8 -14.94 2.61 5.60
N VAL A 9 -14.52 1.62 4.79
CA VAL A 9 -13.68 1.76 3.61
C VAL A 9 -14.34 2.67 2.58
N ILE A 10 -15.62 2.47 2.24
CA ILE A 10 -16.29 3.28 1.21
C ILE A 10 -16.38 4.74 1.64
N THR A 11 -16.80 5.01 2.88
CA THR A 11 -16.92 6.37 3.41
C THR A 11 -15.55 7.03 3.55
N ALA A 12 -14.52 6.29 3.98
CA ALA A 12 -13.16 6.81 4.15
C ALA A 12 -12.47 7.16 2.82
N ILE A 13 -12.91 6.59 1.69
CA ILE A 13 -12.26 6.81 0.38
C ILE A 13 -13.07 7.67 -0.59
N LYS A 14 -14.36 7.95 -0.32
CA LYS A 14 -15.29 8.56 -1.28
C LYS A 14 -14.85 9.92 -1.83
N ASP A 15 -14.13 10.71 -1.04
CA ASP A 15 -13.64 12.04 -1.43
C ASP A 15 -12.11 12.10 -1.58
N THR A 16 -11.48 10.94 -1.81
CA THR A 16 -10.03 10.86 -2.00
C THR A 16 -9.66 10.88 -3.48
N ASP A 17 -8.60 11.62 -3.81
CA ASP A 17 -8.10 11.67 -5.17
C ASP A 17 -7.28 10.43 -5.56
N PHE A 18 -6.82 9.64 -4.58
CA PHE A 18 -5.96 8.49 -4.79
C PHE A 18 -5.99 7.55 -3.58
N VAL A 19 -6.03 6.24 -3.84
CA VAL A 19 -5.95 5.21 -2.80
C VAL A 19 -4.61 4.47 -2.85
N ILE A 20 -3.94 4.34 -1.71
CA ILE A 20 -2.79 3.45 -1.56
C ILE A 20 -3.26 2.20 -0.81
N LEU A 21 -3.20 1.05 -1.47
CA LEU A 21 -3.46 -0.24 -0.85
C LEU A 21 -2.15 -0.82 -0.32
N VAL A 22 -2.11 -1.20 0.95
CA VAL A 22 -0.93 -1.83 1.57
C VAL A 22 -1.25 -3.29 1.86
N THR A 23 -0.41 -4.20 1.38
CA THR A 23 -0.57 -5.65 1.63
C THR A 23 0.76 -6.31 1.97
N GLU A 24 0.69 -7.52 2.51
CA GLU A 24 1.83 -8.43 2.68
C GLU A 24 1.74 -9.56 1.65
N PRO A 25 2.87 -10.08 1.13
CA PRO A 25 2.90 -11.10 0.07
C PRO A 25 2.53 -12.52 0.55
N THR A 26 1.44 -12.62 1.31
CA THR A 26 0.89 -13.87 1.87
C THR A 26 -0.43 -14.22 1.20
N PRO A 27 -0.90 -15.49 1.25
CA PRO A 27 -2.20 -15.86 0.69
C PRO A 27 -3.37 -15.04 1.25
N PHE A 28 -3.36 -14.75 2.55
CA PHE A 28 -4.38 -13.92 3.20
C PHE A 28 -4.28 -12.46 2.75
N GLY A 29 -3.07 -11.90 2.71
CA GLY A 29 -2.85 -10.53 2.22
C GLY A 29 -3.28 -10.35 0.76
N LEU A 30 -3.11 -11.37 -0.08
CA LEU A 30 -3.59 -11.35 -1.46
C LEU A 30 -5.12 -11.39 -1.55
N ASN A 31 -5.78 -12.22 -0.74
CA ASN A 31 -7.24 -12.28 -0.68
C ASN A 31 -7.85 -10.94 -0.23
N ASP A 32 -7.28 -10.33 0.80
CA ASP A 32 -7.75 -9.03 1.29
C ASP A 32 -7.48 -7.92 0.27
N LEU A 33 -6.32 -7.98 -0.40
CA LEU A 33 -5.98 -7.06 -1.48
C LEU A 33 -7.01 -7.16 -2.62
N SER A 34 -7.38 -8.36 -3.07
CA SER A 34 -8.29 -8.51 -4.20
C SER A 34 -9.67 -7.94 -3.91
N LEU A 35 -10.19 -8.15 -2.70
CA LEU A 35 -11.45 -7.56 -2.26
C LEU A 35 -11.37 -6.02 -2.22
N ALA A 36 -10.27 -5.47 -1.70
CA ALA A 36 -10.07 -4.02 -1.67
C ALA A 36 -9.96 -3.43 -3.09
N VAL A 37 -9.28 -4.11 -4.01
CA VAL A 37 -9.17 -3.71 -5.43
C VAL A 37 -10.54 -3.63 -6.07
N GLU A 38 -11.40 -4.62 -5.86
CA GLU A 38 -12.77 -4.60 -6.41
C GLU A 38 -13.56 -3.38 -5.93
N VAL A 39 -13.46 -3.05 -4.64
CA VAL A 39 -14.14 -1.88 -4.07
C VAL A 39 -13.63 -0.59 -4.68
N VAL A 40 -12.30 -0.40 -4.73
CA VAL A 40 -11.70 0.84 -5.25
C VAL A 40 -11.98 1.03 -6.74
N ARG A 41 -11.97 -0.06 -7.53
CA ARG A 41 -12.37 -0.03 -8.95
C ARG A 41 -13.83 0.39 -9.13
N LYS A 42 -14.76 -0.14 -8.32
CA LYS A 42 -16.19 0.25 -8.39
C LYS A 42 -16.41 1.73 -8.10
N LEU A 43 -15.58 2.31 -7.22
CA LEU A 43 -15.61 3.74 -6.90
C LEU A 43 -14.88 4.62 -7.92
N LYS A 44 -14.19 4.01 -8.90
CA LYS A 44 -13.43 4.70 -9.96
C LYS A 44 -12.37 5.68 -9.44
N ILE A 45 -11.75 5.36 -8.31
CA ILE A 45 -10.69 6.16 -7.73
C ILE A 45 -9.33 5.62 -8.21
N PRO A 46 -8.40 6.45 -8.69
CA PRO A 46 -7.04 6.01 -9.03
C PRO A 46 -6.33 5.38 -7.82
N PHE A 47 -5.58 4.31 -8.03
CA PHE A 47 -4.92 3.62 -6.92
C PHE A 47 -3.63 2.92 -7.30
N GLY A 48 -2.88 2.51 -6.28
CA GLY A 48 -1.69 1.67 -6.42
C GLY A 48 -1.36 0.92 -5.14
N VAL A 49 -0.42 -0.01 -5.23
CA VAL A 49 -0.11 -0.96 -4.15
C VAL A 49 1.28 -0.70 -3.56
N ILE A 50 1.38 -0.77 -2.23
CA ILE A 50 2.63 -0.94 -1.51
C ILE A 50 2.68 -2.36 -0.95
N ILE A 51 3.76 -3.08 -1.23
CA ILE A 51 3.99 -4.40 -0.62
C ILE A 51 4.86 -4.19 0.62
N ASN A 52 4.25 -4.38 1.79
CA ASN A 52 4.88 -4.44 3.10
C ASN A 52 5.45 -5.83 3.37
N ARG A 53 6.50 -5.90 4.19
CA ARG A 53 7.27 -7.12 4.44
C ARG A 53 7.56 -7.89 3.15
N SER A 54 8.05 -7.17 2.15
CA SER A 54 8.17 -7.65 0.77
C SER A 54 9.14 -8.82 0.56
N ASP A 55 9.91 -9.15 1.58
CA ASP A 55 10.83 -10.27 1.67
C ASP A 55 10.15 -11.58 2.14
N LEU A 56 8.90 -11.51 2.57
CA LEU A 56 8.10 -12.69 2.93
C LEU A 56 7.40 -13.30 1.71
N GLY A 57 6.99 -14.56 1.84
CA GLY A 57 6.03 -15.19 0.94
C GLY A 57 6.54 -15.49 -0.48
N ASN A 58 5.64 -15.37 -1.47
CA ASN A 58 5.90 -15.76 -2.87
C ASN A 58 5.53 -14.64 -3.86
N LYS A 59 5.73 -14.91 -5.15
CA LYS A 59 5.47 -13.95 -6.24
C LYS A 59 3.99 -13.78 -6.61
N LYS A 60 3.04 -14.46 -5.94
CA LYS A 60 1.62 -14.42 -6.34
C LYS A 60 1.01 -13.02 -6.23
N THR A 61 1.44 -12.23 -5.25
CA THR A 61 0.96 -10.83 -5.12
C THR A 61 1.48 -9.95 -6.25
N ASP A 62 2.74 -10.16 -6.65
CA ASP A 62 3.34 -9.48 -7.81
C ASP A 62 2.66 -9.87 -9.12
N GLU A 63 2.42 -11.16 -9.31
CA GLU A 63 1.71 -11.73 -10.47
C GLU A 63 0.29 -11.19 -10.55
N TYR A 64 -0.44 -11.15 -9.43
CA TYR A 64 -1.77 -10.57 -9.35
C TYR A 64 -1.76 -9.08 -9.72
N CYS A 65 -0.89 -8.28 -9.11
CA CYS A 65 -0.80 -6.85 -9.43
C CYS A 65 -0.46 -6.62 -10.91
N THR A 66 0.43 -7.46 -11.47
CA THR A 66 0.81 -7.38 -12.89
C THR A 66 -0.37 -7.74 -13.80
N GLY A 67 -1.05 -8.85 -13.54
CA GLY A 67 -2.22 -9.29 -14.33
C GLY A 67 -3.38 -8.29 -14.27
N GLU A 68 -3.58 -7.67 -13.12
CA GLU A 68 -4.61 -6.64 -12.91
C GLU A 68 -4.20 -5.24 -13.39
N HIS A 69 -2.98 -5.07 -13.91
CA HIS A 69 -2.42 -3.78 -14.33
C HIS A 69 -2.37 -2.74 -13.20
N ILE A 70 -2.11 -3.18 -11.98
CA ILE A 70 -2.04 -2.35 -10.78
C ILE A 70 -0.60 -1.90 -10.54
N PRO A 71 -0.32 -0.60 -10.44
CA PRO A 71 1.04 -0.11 -10.21
C PRO A 71 1.50 -0.44 -8.80
N ILE A 72 2.62 -1.15 -8.70
CA ILE A 72 3.36 -1.32 -7.44
C ILE A 72 4.23 -0.09 -7.20
N LEU A 73 3.85 0.70 -6.21
CA LEU A 73 4.42 2.01 -5.95
C LEU A 73 5.71 1.92 -5.12
N MET A 74 5.74 1.05 -4.11
CA MET A 74 6.88 0.84 -3.22
C MET A 74 6.91 -0.59 -2.65
N ARG A 75 8.11 -1.06 -2.29
CA ARG A 75 8.33 -2.24 -1.46
C ARG A 75 9.00 -1.85 -0.14
N ILE A 76 8.50 -2.38 0.96
CA ILE A 76 9.08 -2.19 2.29
C ILE A 76 9.45 -3.57 2.82
N PRO A 77 10.74 -3.92 2.95
CA PRO A 77 11.15 -5.19 3.54
C PRO A 77 10.88 -5.21 5.05
N PHE A 78 10.77 -6.39 5.62
CA PHE A 78 10.70 -6.56 7.06
C PHE A 78 11.97 -6.00 7.72
N SER A 79 11.79 -5.18 8.74
CA SER A 79 12.91 -4.57 9.46
C SER A 79 12.54 -4.40 10.93
N LYS A 80 13.25 -5.12 11.80
CA LYS A 80 13.16 -4.92 13.26
C LYS A 80 13.54 -3.48 13.66
N LYS A 81 14.42 -2.83 12.90
CA LYS A 81 14.79 -1.42 13.12
C LYS A 81 13.60 -0.50 12.90
N ILE A 82 12.88 -0.66 11.79
CA ILE A 82 11.63 0.09 11.52
C ILE A 82 10.62 -0.18 12.62
N ALA A 83 10.47 -1.45 13.04
CA ALA A 83 9.57 -1.83 14.11
C ALA A 83 9.87 -1.10 15.43
N GLY A 84 11.14 -1.06 15.83
CA GLY A 84 11.56 -0.36 17.04
C GLY A 84 11.35 1.15 16.96
N ILE A 85 11.61 1.78 15.80
CA ILE A 85 11.42 3.23 15.59
C ILE A 85 9.95 3.61 15.77
N TYR A 86 9.03 2.99 15.03
CA TYR A 86 7.62 3.37 15.13
C TYR A 86 7.02 3.01 16.50
N SER A 87 7.52 1.97 17.17
CA SER A 87 7.04 1.56 18.51
C SER A 87 7.33 2.59 19.59
N ARG A 88 8.29 3.50 19.37
CA ARG A 88 8.60 4.62 20.27
C ARG A 88 7.90 5.93 19.86
N GLY A 89 7.15 5.93 18.76
CA GLY A 89 6.54 7.13 18.18
C GLY A 89 7.50 7.97 17.33
N ASP A 90 8.72 7.48 17.06
CA ASP A 90 9.72 8.20 16.27
C ASP A 90 9.36 8.19 14.77
N SER A 91 9.70 9.27 14.06
CA SER A 91 9.54 9.35 12.61
C SER A 91 10.55 8.45 11.89
N ILE A 92 10.06 7.53 11.05
CA ILE A 92 10.91 6.68 10.20
C ILE A 92 11.80 7.52 9.29
N VAL A 93 11.31 8.65 8.78
CA VAL A 93 12.04 9.50 7.83
C VAL A 93 13.19 10.25 8.51
N GLU A 94 13.07 10.52 9.80
CA GLU A 94 14.12 11.15 10.61
C GLU A 94 15.16 10.11 11.04
N ALA A 95 14.70 8.93 11.49
CA ALA A 95 15.58 7.87 11.97
C ALA A 95 16.27 7.07 10.85
N LEU A 96 15.68 7.04 9.65
CA LEU A 96 16.18 6.35 8.45
C LEU A 96 16.09 7.28 7.23
N PRO A 97 17.10 8.14 6.99
CA PRO A 97 17.10 9.11 5.90
C PRO A 97 16.88 8.50 4.52
N GLU A 98 17.24 7.23 4.29
CA GLU A 98 16.98 6.53 3.03
C GLU A 98 15.49 6.38 2.71
N TYR A 99 14.62 6.40 3.73
CA TYR A 99 13.18 6.40 3.51
C TYR A 99 12.65 7.75 3.04
N ARG A 100 13.37 8.85 3.27
CA ARG A 100 13.01 10.17 2.73
C ARG A 100 12.92 10.13 1.21
N GLU A 101 14.00 9.67 0.56
CA GLU A 101 14.02 9.56 -0.91
C GLU A 101 12.97 8.58 -1.43
N LYS A 102 12.79 7.44 -0.74
CA LYS A 102 11.78 6.45 -1.12
C LYS A 102 10.38 7.06 -1.11
N PHE A 103 10.00 7.79 -0.06
CA PHE A 103 8.69 8.43 0.03
C PHE A 103 8.52 9.58 -0.96
N GLN A 104 9.58 10.36 -1.24
CA GLN A 104 9.54 11.36 -2.31
C GLN A 104 9.31 10.73 -3.69
N ARG A 105 9.99 9.62 -4.00
CA ARG A 105 9.78 8.85 -5.23
C ARG A 105 8.36 8.28 -5.32
N LEU A 106 7.82 7.77 -4.21
CA LEU A 106 6.43 7.31 -4.11
C LEU A 106 5.46 8.44 -4.45
N PHE A 107 5.64 9.62 -3.85
CA PHE A 107 4.78 10.77 -4.14
C PHE A 107 4.81 11.17 -5.63
N THR A 108 6.00 11.17 -6.24
CA THR A 108 6.15 11.41 -7.68
C THR A 108 5.44 10.33 -8.53
N LYS A 109 5.49 9.06 -8.14
CA LYS A 109 4.75 7.98 -8.81
C LYS A 109 3.23 8.19 -8.71
N ILE A 110 2.72 8.55 -7.54
CA ILE A 110 1.30 8.83 -7.32
C ILE A 110 0.82 9.95 -8.25
N LYS A 111 1.58 11.05 -8.35
CA LYS A 111 1.27 12.14 -9.28
C LYS A 111 1.16 11.66 -10.74
N LYS A 112 2.03 10.75 -11.19
CA LYS A 112 1.98 10.21 -12.55
C LYS A 112 0.77 9.31 -12.79
N VAL A 113 0.30 8.59 -11.77
CA VAL A 113 -0.88 7.71 -11.89
C VAL A 113 -2.17 8.54 -11.91
N LYS A 114 -2.27 9.61 -11.11
CA LYS A 114 -3.45 10.52 -11.12
C LYS A 114 -3.70 11.24 -12.45
N ILE A 115 -2.66 11.43 -13.27
CA ILE A 115 -2.73 12.21 -14.52
C ILE A 115 -3.12 11.32 -15.73
N ARG A 116 -3.21 10.00 -15.54
CA ARG A 116 -3.71 9.05 -16.55
C ARG A 116 -5.19 8.79 -16.35
#